data_AF-K8XUX2-F1
#
_entry.id   AF-K8XUX2-F1
#
_cell.length_a   1.000
_cell.length_b   1.000
_cell.length_c   1.000
_cell.angle_alpha   90.00
_cell.angle_beta   90.00
_cell.angle_gamma   90.00
#
_symmetry.space_group_name_H-M   'P 1'
#
loop_
_entity.id
_entity.type
_entity.pdbx_description
1 polymer ?
#
loop_
_entity_poly.entity_id
_entity_poly.type
_entity_poly.pdbx_seq_one_letter_code
_entity_poly.pdbx_strand_id
1 'polypeptide(L)'
;MATAIITVGLLWIAYLHRTRKITWLQTTADTAARALDRPPWVALPLVTFVGTILTAFFGFIWDVSLHIGRGRDDGPLANPAHYFILVGLFLLFITGMLAMILPRDEKPGPAAIKITRTWYVPVGGVLVAGAGLYALIGFPLDDVWHRIFGQDVTLWGPTHLMLIGGAGLSLIGVLLLDYEGRMATPGDTKQDSRLIWFLRCGTFGGLLIGLSVFQIEYDFGVEQFRLVLQPMMIAGAAAFTLVAARIVLGPFAAIVAVAVAGVVRAITALMVGPVLGAPTNVFELCLGAAVLIELLALTPLIKNRVAFGAVGGLLVATVGLWLESLWIDAVYIYPWPTSMWPEALAMAVPVGIAAGACGALLGRVLRSEGLPRPAISRTIVVATVVVIAGATANGLVATVPENATATIALTEAAPDGGRMVDAEVRIDPPDLAGDDPAWVSILSWQGGPGLGNGFTVDRLERTGPGTYRTHEPVPVHGTWKTLLRVQDGRTMTAVPIYLPSDPGIGAEELPAVASSTRDFVPEITILQRERNFDHPSWLFGAASLVVLVCTLALITALAWGAGRISKYTQGQAATGTREDVTVT
;
A
#
# COMPACT_ATOMS: atom_id res chain seq x y z
N MET A 1 14.33 -21.56 17.67
CA MET A 1 15.13 -22.70 17.17
C MET A 1 14.88 -22.95 15.67
N ALA A 2 13.63 -23.06 15.21
CA ALA A 2 13.30 -23.30 13.79
C ALA A 2 13.85 -22.24 12.82
N THR A 3 13.68 -20.93 13.11
CA THR A 3 14.21 -19.85 12.26
C THR A 3 15.72 -19.95 12.07
N ALA A 4 16.47 -20.20 13.16
CA ALA A 4 17.92 -20.37 13.08
C ALA A 4 18.32 -21.58 12.22
N ILE A 5 17.60 -22.70 12.34
CA ILE A 5 17.82 -23.90 11.52
C ILE A 5 17.57 -23.58 10.04
N ILE A 6 16.46 -22.91 9.72
CA ILE A 6 16.11 -22.50 8.35
C ILE A 6 17.18 -21.55 7.79
N THR A 7 17.57 -20.52 8.55
CA THR A 7 18.61 -19.57 8.15
C THR A 7 19.95 -20.27 7.89
N VAL A 8 20.40 -21.14 8.80
CA VAL A 8 21.64 -21.92 8.61
C VAL A 8 21.53 -22.84 7.40
N GLY A 9 20.39 -23.50 7.20
CA GLY A 9 20.14 -24.34 6.02
C GLY A 9 20.21 -23.56 4.70
N LEU A 10 19.62 -22.36 4.65
CA LEU A 10 19.66 -21.50 3.47
C LEU A 10 21.06 -20.93 3.20
N LEU A 11 21.77 -20.51 4.25
CA LEU A 11 23.18 -20.11 4.15
C LEU A 11 24.06 -21.28 3.68
N TRP A 12 23.76 -22.50 4.13
CA TRP A 12 24.44 -23.70 3.69
C TRP A 12 24.17 -23.99 2.21
N ILE A 13 22.92 -23.89 1.74
CA ILE A 13 22.58 -24.01 0.31
C ILE A 13 23.33 -22.96 -0.51
N ALA A 14 23.34 -21.70 -0.06
CA ALA A 14 24.08 -20.63 -0.73
C ALA A 14 25.58 -20.94 -0.81
N TYR A 15 26.18 -21.39 0.30
CA TYR A 15 27.57 -21.83 0.36
C TYR A 15 27.85 -23.00 -0.61
N LEU A 16 27.01 -24.03 -0.61
CA LEU A 16 27.14 -25.17 -1.51
C LEU A 16 27.05 -24.75 -2.99
N HIS A 17 26.13 -23.84 -3.33
CA HIS A 17 25.99 -23.33 -4.68
C HIS A 17 27.23 -22.54 -5.13
N ARG A 18 27.68 -21.60 -4.28
CA ARG A 18 28.87 -20.76 -4.54
C ARG A 18 30.17 -21.56 -4.60
N THR A 19 30.26 -22.68 -3.86
CA THR A 19 31.40 -23.61 -3.91
C THR A 19 31.24 -24.74 -4.92
N ARG A 20 30.20 -24.68 -5.77
CA ARG A 20 29.92 -25.66 -6.83
C ARG A 20 29.68 -27.10 -6.32
N LYS A 21 29.30 -27.26 -5.06
CA LYS A 21 28.96 -28.56 -4.46
C LYS A 21 27.54 -29.02 -4.82
N ILE A 22 26.70 -28.14 -5.35
CA ILE A 22 25.37 -28.45 -5.89
C ILE A 22 25.17 -27.84 -7.27
N THR A 23 24.37 -28.49 -8.11
CA THR A 23 24.01 -28.04 -9.46
C THR A 23 22.52 -27.73 -9.62
N TRP A 24 21.65 -28.37 -8.83
CA TRP A 24 20.19 -28.28 -8.96
C TRP A 24 19.67 -26.84 -8.97
N LEU A 25 20.21 -25.95 -8.11
CA LEU A 25 19.76 -24.55 -8.03
C LEU A 25 20.01 -23.79 -9.33
N GLN A 26 21.15 -24.05 -9.98
CA GLN A 26 21.43 -23.49 -11.29
C GLN A 26 20.54 -24.11 -12.35
N THR A 27 20.35 -25.43 -12.35
CA THR A 27 19.49 -26.12 -13.32
C THR A 27 18.05 -25.59 -13.28
N THR A 28 17.51 -25.32 -12.09
CA THR A 28 16.22 -24.64 -11.91
C THR A 28 16.27 -23.22 -12.48
N ALA A 29 17.31 -22.45 -12.17
CA ALA A 29 17.45 -21.09 -12.68
C ALA A 29 17.62 -21.01 -14.20
N ASP A 30 18.34 -21.94 -14.81
CA ASP A 30 18.51 -22.06 -16.26
C ASP A 30 17.20 -22.46 -16.95
N THR A 31 16.35 -23.23 -16.27
CA THR A 31 15.01 -23.58 -16.77
C THR A 31 14.10 -22.35 -16.81
N ALA A 32 14.11 -21.54 -15.75
CA ALA A 32 13.42 -20.25 -15.74
C ALA A 32 14.02 -19.30 -16.80
N ALA A 33 15.35 -19.27 -16.96
CA ALA A 33 16.05 -18.45 -17.94
C ALA A 33 15.60 -18.74 -19.37
N ARG A 34 15.46 -20.03 -19.73
CA ARG A 34 14.94 -20.45 -21.04
C ARG A 34 13.51 -20.00 -21.28
N ALA A 35 12.66 -20.04 -20.24
CA ALA A 35 11.26 -19.64 -20.35
C ALA A 35 11.09 -18.11 -20.47
N LEU A 36 11.93 -17.34 -19.77
CA LEU A 36 11.79 -15.88 -19.67
C LEU A 36 12.72 -15.08 -20.59
N ASP A 37 13.66 -15.73 -21.28
CA ASP A 37 14.71 -15.08 -22.08
C ASP A 37 15.45 -14.01 -21.24
N ARG A 38 15.88 -14.43 -20.05
CA ARG A 38 16.59 -13.59 -19.07
C ARG A 38 17.72 -14.38 -18.43
N PRO A 39 18.77 -13.72 -17.93
CA PRO A 39 19.81 -14.40 -17.15
C PRO A 39 19.21 -15.19 -15.97
N PRO A 40 19.78 -16.35 -15.60
CA PRO A 40 19.26 -17.19 -14.51
C PRO A 40 19.07 -16.44 -13.18
N TRP A 41 19.97 -15.49 -12.88
CA TRP A 41 19.92 -14.64 -11.69
C TRP A 41 18.85 -13.54 -11.72
N VAL A 42 18.11 -13.40 -12.83
CA VAL A 42 16.90 -12.57 -12.93
C VAL A 42 15.67 -13.44 -13.06
N ALA A 43 15.71 -14.44 -13.95
CA ALA A 43 14.56 -15.24 -14.31
C ALA A 43 13.96 -15.97 -13.11
N LEU A 44 14.78 -16.69 -12.33
CA LEU A 44 14.28 -17.40 -11.15
C LEU A 44 13.76 -16.44 -10.07
N PRO A 45 14.49 -15.36 -9.72
CA PRO A 45 13.96 -14.32 -8.84
C PRO A 45 12.61 -13.75 -9.30
N LEU A 46 12.42 -13.42 -10.58
CA LEU A 46 11.13 -12.93 -11.09
C LEU A 46 9.98 -13.92 -10.88
N VAL A 47 10.21 -15.21 -11.17
CA VAL A 47 9.19 -16.26 -10.93
C VAL A 47 8.85 -16.36 -9.44
N THR A 48 9.88 -16.40 -8.59
CA THR A 48 9.66 -16.46 -7.13
C THR A 48 8.98 -15.21 -6.60
N PHE A 49 9.28 -14.04 -7.18
CA PHE A 49 8.71 -12.76 -6.79
C PHE A 49 7.19 -12.73 -7.01
N VAL A 50 6.72 -13.20 -8.16
CA VAL A 50 5.27 -13.22 -8.45
C VAL A 50 4.54 -14.09 -7.43
N GLY A 51 5.03 -15.30 -7.16
CA GLY A 51 4.42 -16.17 -6.16
C GLY A 51 4.43 -15.54 -4.76
N THR A 52 5.56 -14.93 -4.38
CA THR A 52 5.75 -14.39 -3.04
C THR A 52 4.89 -13.16 -2.76
N ILE A 53 4.82 -12.23 -3.71
CA ILE A 53 4.08 -10.98 -3.52
C ILE A 53 2.57 -11.22 -3.54
N LEU A 54 2.08 -12.15 -4.37
CA LEU A 54 0.67 -12.53 -4.39
C LEU A 54 0.27 -13.26 -3.10
N THR A 55 1.14 -14.13 -2.59
CA THR A 55 0.93 -14.81 -1.30
C THR A 55 0.86 -13.81 -0.15
N ALA A 56 1.82 -12.88 -0.10
CA ALA A 56 1.83 -11.83 0.93
C ALA A 56 0.60 -10.92 0.83
N PHE A 57 0.23 -10.51 -0.38
CA PHE A 57 -0.92 -9.63 -0.61
C PHE A 57 -2.25 -10.29 -0.22
N PHE A 58 -2.46 -11.55 -0.62
CA PHE A 58 -3.63 -12.30 -0.20
C PHE A 58 -3.71 -12.42 1.32
N GLY A 59 -2.60 -12.79 1.97
CA GLY A 59 -2.52 -12.83 3.44
C GLY A 59 -2.85 -11.49 4.06
N PHE A 60 -2.30 -10.40 3.53
CA PHE A 60 -2.51 -9.05 4.06
C PHE A 60 -3.98 -8.58 3.96
N ILE A 61 -4.65 -8.78 2.81
CA ILE A 61 -6.06 -8.40 2.70
C ILE A 61 -6.94 -9.25 3.62
N TRP A 62 -6.63 -10.55 3.73
CA TRP A 62 -7.36 -11.43 4.62
C TRP A 62 -7.18 -11.05 6.09
N ASP A 63 -5.97 -10.67 6.47
CA ASP A 63 -5.62 -10.24 7.82
C ASP A 63 -6.40 -9.00 8.26
N VAL A 64 -6.38 -7.95 7.44
CA VAL A 64 -7.15 -6.74 7.68
C VAL A 64 -8.64 -7.06 7.81
N SER A 65 -9.17 -7.88 6.91
CA SER A 65 -10.57 -8.31 6.93
C SER A 65 -10.92 -9.07 8.22
N LEU A 66 -10.04 -9.96 8.71
CA LEU A 66 -10.22 -10.66 9.98
C LEU A 66 -10.19 -9.72 11.19
N HIS A 67 -9.30 -8.72 11.19
CA HIS A 67 -9.26 -7.73 12.28
C HIS A 67 -10.51 -6.83 12.33
N ILE A 68 -11.10 -6.53 11.17
CA ILE A 68 -12.38 -5.82 11.08
C ILE A 68 -13.52 -6.70 11.58
N GLY A 69 -13.59 -7.97 11.14
CA GLY A 69 -14.73 -8.85 11.42
C GLY A 69 -14.68 -9.55 12.77
N ARG A 70 -13.50 -9.98 13.23
CA ARG A 70 -13.32 -10.80 14.44
C ARG A 70 -12.60 -10.08 15.59
N GLY A 71 -11.78 -9.09 15.25
CA GLY A 71 -11.04 -8.31 16.24
C GLY A 71 -9.62 -8.81 16.47
N ARG A 72 -9.14 -8.65 17.70
CA ARG A 72 -7.74 -8.87 18.06
C ARG A 72 -7.36 -10.35 18.08
N ASP A 73 -6.08 -10.60 17.82
CA ASP A 73 -5.50 -11.92 17.92
C ASP A 73 -5.07 -12.26 19.34
N ASP A 74 -5.18 -13.54 19.70
CA ASP A 74 -4.58 -14.10 20.93
C ASP A 74 -3.04 -14.19 20.87
N GLY A 75 -2.45 -13.89 19.71
CA GLY A 75 -1.01 -13.81 19.50
C GLY A 75 -0.61 -13.80 18.02
N PRO A 76 0.67 -13.56 17.70
CA PRO A 76 1.14 -13.31 16.33
C PRO A 76 1.01 -14.51 15.38
N LEU A 77 0.65 -15.70 15.87
CA LEU A 77 0.44 -16.91 15.06
C LEU A 77 -0.98 -17.48 15.19
N ALA A 78 -1.88 -16.77 15.89
CA ALA A 78 -3.28 -17.18 16.06
C ALA A 78 -4.10 -16.94 14.78
N ASN A 79 -3.70 -15.95 13.98
CA ASN A 79 -4.35 -15.59 12.74
C ASN A 79 -3.80 -16.41 11.55
N PRO A 80 -4.64 -17.17 10.83
CA PRO A 80 -4.19 -17.95 9.68
C PRO A 80 -3.63 -17.08 8.55
N ALA A 81 -4.07 -15.83 8.42
CA ALA A 81 -3.60 -14.90 7.41
C ALA A 81 -2.12 -14.52 7.62
N HIS A 82 -1.66 -14.42 8.88
CA HIS A 82 -0.26 -14.12 9.20
C HIS A 82 0.72 -15.11 8.58
N TYR A 83 0.36 -16.39 8.43
CA TYR A 83 1.26 -17.38 7.81
C TYR A 83 1.53 -17.04 6.34
N PHE A 84 0.52 -16.57 5.60
CA PHE A 84 0.69 -16.15 4.21
C PHE A 84 1.56 -14.90 4.10
N ILE A 85 1.37 -13.92 5.00
CA ILE A 85 2.20 -12.72 5.05
C ILE A 85 3.65 -13.09 5.40
N LEU A 86 3.88 -13.84 6.49
CA LEU A 86 5.21 -14.24 6.94
C LEU A 86 5.96 -15.04 5.87
N VAL A 87 5.31 -16.04 5.27
CA VAL A 87 5.91 -16.83 4.18
C VAL A 87 6.19 -15.95 2.97
N GLY A 88 5.24 -15.10 2.56
CA GLY A 88 5.39 -14.20 1.42
C GLY A 88 6.47 -13.14 1.60
N LEU A 89 6.62 -12.55 2.79
CA LEU A 89 7.69 -11.58 3.06
C LEU A 89 9.05 -12.28 3.25
N PHE A 90 9.06 -13.48 3.85
CA PHE A 90 10.27 -14.27 3.98
C PHE A 90 10.83 -14.64 2.60
N LEU A 91 9.98 -15.19 1.76
CA LEU A 91 10.33 -15.56 0.40
C LEU A 91 10.67 -14.33 -0.46
N LEU A 92 10.10 -13.15 -0.19
CA LEU A 92 10.51 -11.89 -0.82
C LEU A 92 11.97 -11.54 -0.54
N PHE A 93 12.40 -11.62 0.72
CA PHE A 93 13.81 -11.46 1.07
C PHE A 93 14.68 -12.51 0.35
N ILE A 94 14.24 -13.77 0.34
CA ILE A 94 14.95 -14.85 -0.34
C ILE A 94 15.04 -14.60 -1.85
N THR A 95 14.01 -14.04 -2.50
CA THR A 95 14.04 -13.64 -3.90
C THR A 95 15.19 -12.67 -4.20
N GLY A 96 15.37 -11.64 -3.37
CA GLY A 96 16.51 -10.73 -3.50
C GLY A 96 17.86 -11.41 -3.29
N MET A 97 17.94 -12.28 -2.27
CA MET A 97 19.13 -13.07 -2.00
C MET A 97 19.48 -14.05 -3.13
N LEU A 98 18.49 -14.67 -3.76
CA LEU A 98 18.68 -15.54 -4.93
C LEU A 98 19.32 -14.76 -6.07
N ALA A 99 18.85 -13.55 -6.37
CA ALA A 99 19.44 -12.68 -7.38
C ALA A 99 20.91 -12.34 -7.08
N MET A 100 21.27 -12.22 -5.79
CA MET A 100 22.65 -11.98 -5.35
C MET A 100 23.54 -13.23 -5.40
N ILE A 101 22.99 -14.41 -5.15
CA ILE A 101 23.76 -15.65 -5.00
C ILE A 101 24.04 -16.34 -6.34
N LEU A 102 23.06 -16.33 -7.25
CA LEU A 102 23.07 -17.05 -8.53
C LEU A 102 24.20 -16.66 -9.51
N PRO A 103 24.63 -15.40 -9.66
CA PRO A 103 25.71 -15.05 -10.59
C PRO A 103 27.04 -15.69 -10.18
N ARG A 104 27.50 -16.73 -10.89
CA ARG A 104 28.75 -17.45 -10.58
C ARG A 104 29.85 -17.05 -11.55
N ASP A 105 30.95 -16.53 -11.01
CA ASP A 105 32.16 -16.12 -11.75
C ASP A 105 31.92 -15.11 -12.88
N GLU A 106 30.75 -14.47 -12.88
CA GLU A 106 30.34 -13.43 -13.80
C GLU A 106 30.08 -12.12 -13.06
N LYS A 107 30.12 -11.01 -13.79
CA LYS A 107 29.69 -9.70 -13.30
C LYS A 107 28.25 -9.46 -13.79
N PRO A 108 27.24 -9.46 -12.91
CA PRO A 108 25.84 -9.30 -13.31
C PRO A 108 25.55 -7.86 -13.71
N GLY A 109 25.83 -7.54 -14.98
CA GLY A 109 25.64 -6.22 -15.56
C GLY A 109 26.72 -5.19 -15.18
N PRO A 110 26.72 -4.02 -15.85
CA PRO A 110 27.76 -3.00 -15.69
C PRO A 110 27.73 -2.32 -14.32
N ALA A 111 26.53 -2.20 -13.73
CA ALA A 111 26.28 -1.53 -12.45
C ALA A 111 26.54 -2.40 -11.20
N ALA A 112 26.90 -3.68 -11.37
CA ALA A 112 27.06 -4.64 -10.29
C ALA A 112 27.88 -4.11 -9.09
N ILE A 113 27.51 -4.53 -7.89
CA ILE A 113 28.21 -4.22 -6.64
C ILE A 113 29.19 -5.34 -6.33
N LYS A 114 30.44 -4.97 -6.01
CA LYS A 114 31.46 -5.93 -5.61
C LYS A 114 31.38 -6.15 -4.09
N ILE A 115 31.00 -7.35 -3.67
CA ILE A 115 30.93 -7.73 -2.25
C ILE A 115 32.28 -8.29 -1.78
N THR A 116 32.88 -9.18 -2.57
CA THR A 116 34.21 -9.74 -2.29
C THR A 116 35.08 -9.69 -3.54
N ARG A 117 36.29 -10.28 -3.50
CA ARG A 117 37.17 -10.35 -4.68
C ARG A 117 36.50 -11.04 -5.87
N THR A 118 35.68 -12.06 -5.61
CA THR A 118 35.07 -12.95 -6.62
C THR A 118 33.54 -12.92 -6.62
N TRP A 119 32.92 -12.08 -5.78
CA TRP A 119 31.46 -11.99 -5.69
C TRP A 119 30.96 -10.61 -6.09
N TYR A 120 30.25 -10.57 -7.21
CA TYR A 120 29.52 -9.41 -7.71
C TYR A 120 28.03 -9.71 -7.69
N VAL A 121 27.23 -8.72 -7.34
CA VAL A 121 25.77 -8.84 -7.21
C VAL A 121 25.05 -7.74 -7.99
N PRO A 122 23.88 -8.01 -8.59
CA PRO A 122 23.07 -7.00 -9.24
C PRO A 122 22.52 -6.01 -8.22
N VAL A 123 22.37 -4.74 -8.61
CA VAL A 123 21.84 -3.69 -7.74
C VAL A 123 20.39 -3.99 -7.39
N GLY A 124 19.57 -4.39 -8.37
CA GLY A 124 18.17 -4.76 -8.17
C GLY A 124 17.99 -5.87 -7.14
N GLY A 125 18.88 -6.88 -7.14
CA GLY A 125 18.86 -7.96 -6.15
C GLY A 125 19.08 -7.46 -4.72
N VAL A 126 20.04 -6.54 -4.53
CA VAL A 126 20.29 -5.89 -3.23
C VAL A 126 19.08 -5.06 -2.79
N LEU A 127 18.43 -4.34 -3.71
CA LEU A 127 17.25 -3.54 -3.39
C LEU A 127 16.04 -4.39 -3.00
N VAL A 128 15.78 -5.49 -3.72
CA VAL A 128 14.71 -6.44 -3.39
C VAL A 128 14.99 -7.10 -2.03
N ALA A 129 16.23 -7.53 -1.78
CA ALA A 129 16.61 -8.09 -0.49
C ALA A 129 16.46 -7.05 0.64
N GLY A 130 16.89 -5.81 0.42
CA GLY A 130 16.74 -4.72 1.39
C GLY A 130 15.29 -4.40 1.69
N ALA A 131 14.43 -4.32 0.67
CA ALA A 131 13.00 -4.08 0.82
C ALA A 131 12.30 -5.25 1.54
N GLY A 132 12.63 -6.49 1.19
CA GLY A 132 12.13 -7.69 1.87
C GLY A 132 12.59 -7.78 3.33
N LEU A 133 13.85 -7.42 3.63
CA LEU A 133 14.37 -7.36 5.00
C LEU A 133 13.66 -6.27 5.82
N TYR A 134 13.47 -5.09 5.24
CA TYR A 134 12.74 -3.99 5.87
C TYR A 134 11.29 -4.39 6.20
N ALA A 135 10.61 -5.07 5.27
CA ALA A 135 9.29 -5.63 5.52
C ALA A 135 9.33 -6.68 6.64
N LEU A 136 10.24 -7.67 6.56
CA LEU A 136 10.35 -8.76 7.53
C LEU A 136 10.63 -8.30 8.96
N ILE A 137 11.50 -7.30 9.14
CA ILE A 137 11.81 -6.73 10.46
C ILE A 137 10.60 -5.99 11.05
N GLY A 138 9.65 -5.57 10.21
CA GLY A 138 8.38 -4.99 10.65
C GLY A 138 7.66 -5.90 11.66
N PHE A 139 7.55 -7.21 11.42
CA PHE A 139 6.86 -8.15 12.33
C PHE A 139 7.40 -8.19 13.77
N PRO A 140 8.70 -8.48 14.03
CA PRO A 140 9.21 -8.47 15.39
C PRO A 140 9.20 -7.06 16.01
N LEU A 141 9.32 -6.00 15.21
CA LEU A 141 9.17 -4.63 15.71
C LEU A 141 7.73 -4.32 16.09
N ASP A 142 6.76 -4.90 15.39
CA ASP A 142 5.32 -4.76 15.63
C ASP A 142 4.92 -5.42 16.95
N ASP A 143 5.40 -6.63 17.24
CA ASP A 143 5.23 -7.27 18.55
C ASP A 143 5.85 -6.43 19.68
N VAL A 144 7.03 -5.83 19.46
CA VAL A 144 7.62 -4.89 20.42
C VAL A 144 6.77 -3.63 20.56
N TRP A 145 6.25 -3.09 19.45
CA TRP A 145 5.39 -1.92 19.41
C TRP A 145 4.13 -2.14 20.23
N HIS A 146 3.42 -3.24 20.00
CA HIS A 146 2.19 -3.58 20.71
C HIS A 146 2.40 -3.80 22.21
N ARG A 147 3.56 -4.35 22.62
CA ARG A 147 3.89 -4.51 24.05
C ARG A 147 4.12 -3.19 24.76
N ILE A 148 4.57 -2.15 24.04
CA ILE A 148 4.87 -0.83 24.61
C ILE A 148 3.63 0.08 24.52
N PHE A 149 3.00 0.14 23.35
CA PHE A 149 1.97 1.13 23.00
C PHE A 149 0.55 0.55 22.89
N GLY A 150 0.37 -0.75 23.16
CA GLY A 150 -0.90 -1.44 22.95
C GLY A 150 -1.16 -1.77 21.48
N GLN A 151 -2.23 -2.52 21.22
CA GLN A 151 -2.59 -2.93 19.87
C GLN A 151 -3.22 -1.77 19.09
N ASP A 152 -2.62 -1.40 17.97
CA ASP A 152 -3.16 -0.42 17.03
C ASP A 152 -3.85 -1.14 15.88
N VAL A 153 -5.18 -1.19 15.93
CA VAL A 153 -6.02 -1.79 14.89
C VAL A 153 -6.20 -0.81 13.73
N THR A 154 -5.10 -0.25 13.23
CA THR A 154 -5.06 0.64 12.05
C THR A 154 -3.93 0.22 11.13
N LEU A 155 -4.15 0.34 9.83
CA LEU A 155 -3.12 0.12 8.83
C LEU A 155 -1.93 1.08 8.98
N TRP A 156 -2.17 2.27 9.54
CA TRP A 156 -1.17 3.33 9.63
C TRP A 156 -0.30 3.28 10.88
N GLY A 157 -0.36 2.16 11.62
CA GLY A 157 0.63 1.81 12.62
C GLY A 157 2.05 1.91 12.04
N PRO A 158 3.02 2.56 12.70
CA PRO A 158 4.35 2.77 12.13
C PRO A 158 5.05 1.49 11.64
N THR A 159 4.92 0.39 12.38
CA THR A 159 5.45 -0.92 12.00
C THR A 159 4.69 -1.58 10.86
N HIS A 160 3.36 -1.40 10.77
CA HIS A 160 2.55 -1.80 9.61
C HIS A 160 3.01 -1.08 8.34
N LEU A 161 3.30 0.22 8.42
CA LEU A 161 3.86 1.00 7.29
C LEU A 161 5.21 0.44 6.81
N MET A 162 6.00 -0.20 7.69
CA MET A 162 7.22 -0.90 7.28
C MET A 162 6.91 -2.17 6.48
N LEU A 163 6.00 -2.99 6.99
CA LEU A 163 5.58 -4.25 6.35
C LEU A 163 5.06 -4.00 4.93
N ILE A 164 4.05 -3.15 4.80
CA ILE A 164 3.40 -2.88 3.52
C ILE A 164 4.30 -2.03 2.61
N GLY A 165 5.04 -1.07 3.17
CA GLY A 165 5.95 -0.22 2.42
C GLY A 165 7.14 -0.99 1.83
N GLY A 166 7.70 -1.94 2.58
CA GLY A 166 8.77 -2.81 2.08
C GLY A 166 8.30 -3.72 0.95
N ALA A 167 7.14 -4.37 1.13
CA ALA A 167 6.55 -5.20 0.08
C ALA A 167 6.21 -4.38 -1.17
N GLY A 168 5.52 -3.24 -1.04
CA GLY A 168 5.14 -2.38 -2.15
C GLY A 168 6.33 -1.77 -2.88
N LEU A 169 7.32 -1.24 -2.17
CA LEU A 169 8.50 -0.62 -2.79
C LEU A 169 9.48 -1.64 -3.39
N SER A 170 9.40 -2.92 -3.01
CA SER A 170 10.22 -3.99 -3.61
C SER A 170 9.99 -4.13 -5.12
N LEU A 171 8.80 -3.77 -5.62
CA LEU A 171 8.44 -3.78 -7.03
C LEU A 171 9.34 -2.84 -7.87
N ILE A 172 9.79 -1.72 -7.30
CA ILE A 172 10.79 -0.86 -7.93
C ILE A 172 12.13 -1.60 -8.07
N GLY A 173 12.55 -2.32 -7.02
CA GLY A 173 13.75 -3.16 -7.05
C GLY A 173 13.68 -4.27 -8.10
N VAL A 174 12.51 -4.90 -8.25
CA VAL A 174 12.25 -5.94 -9.26
C VAL A 174 12.29 -5.38 -10.68
N LEU A 175 11.71 -4.21 -10.92
CA LEU A 175 11.79 -3.53 -12.22
C LEU A 175 13.24 -3.21 -12.60
N LEU A 176 14.03 -2.75 -11.62
CA LEU A 176 15.46 -2.50 -11.81
C LEU A 176 16.25 -3.80 -12.07
N LEU A 177 15.89 -4.90 -11.39
CA LEU A 177 16.50 -6.22 -11.58
C LEU A 177 16.21 -6.78 -12.99
N ASP A 178 14.96 -6.74 -13.46
CA ASP A 178 14.60 -7.11 -14.85
C ASP A 178 15.41 -6.30 -15.85
N TYR A 179 15.50 -4.98 -15.64
CA TYR A 179 16.28 -4.11 -16.50
C TYR A 179 17.79 -4.46 -16.51
N GLU A 180 18.41 -4.70 -15.36
CA GLU A 180 19.81 -5.14 -15.31
C GLU A 180 20.01 -6.46 -16.06
N GLY A 181 19.08 -7.41 -15.94
CA GLY A 181 19.11 -8.68 -16.67
C GLY A 181 19.12 -8.49 -18.18
N ARG A 182 18.30 -7.58 -18.69
CA ARG A 182 18.27 -7.24 -20.13
C ARG A 182 19.58 -6.63 -20.62
N MET A 183 20.26 -5.87 -19.76
CA MET A 183 21.51 -5.20 -20.11
C MET A 183 22.74 -6.08 -19.92
N ALA A 184 22.60 -7.21 -19.24
CA ALA A 184 23.68 -8.17 -19.05
C ALA A 184 23.96 -9.07 -20.25
N THR A 185 23.11 -9.05 -21.29
CA THR A 185 23.30 -9.80 -22.55
C THR A 185 23.47 -8.84 -23.74
N PRO A 186 24.64 -8.19 -23.92
CA PRO A 186 24.87 -7.27 -25.04
C PRO A 186 24.87 -8.02 -26.38
N GLY A 187 24.18 -7.48 -27.40
CA GLY A 187 24.17 -8.01 -28.77
C GLY A 187 23.00 -8.94 -29.10
N ASP A 188 22.18 -9.33 -28.12
CA ASP A 188 21.01 -10.21 -28.31
C ASP A 188 19.75 -9.60 -27.69
N THR A 189 19.58 -8.27 -27.73
CA THR A 189 18.35 -7.60 -27.29
C THR A 189 17.21 -7.90 -28.26
N LYS A 190 16.70 -9.13 -28.18
CA LYS A 190 15.46 -9.54 -28.80
C LYS A 190 14.35 -8.64 -28.27
N GLN A 191 13.40 -8.31 -29.14
CA GLN A 191 12.17 -7.69 -28.67
C GLN A 191 11.53 -8.62 -27.65
N ASP A 192 11.08 -8.05 -26.53
CA ASP A 192 10.34 -8.80 -25.52
C ASP A 192 9.18 -9.52 -26.21
N SER A 193 9.01 -10.82 -25.93
CA SER A 193 7.81 -11.53 -26.37
C SER A 193 6.56 -10.89 -25.74
N ARG A 194 5.39 -11.13 -26.32
CA ARG A 194 4.12 -10.63 -25.77
C ARG A 194 3.91 -11.06 -24.31
N LEU A 195 4.36 -12.27 -23.96
CA LEU A 195 4.32 -12.78 -22.59
C LEU A 195 5.19 -11.94 -21.65
N ILE A 196 6.44 -11.65 -22.02
CA ILE A 196 7.35 -10.85 -21.18
C ILE A 196 6.84 -9.42 -21.06
N TRP A 197 6.34 -8.83 -22.15
CA TRP A 197 5.70 -7.53 -22.10
C TRP A 197 4.52 -7.53 -21.11
N PHE A 198 3.65 -8.55 -21.16
CA PHE A 198 2.53 -8.70 -20.24
C PHE A 198 2.98 -8.86 -18.78
N LEU A 199 3.98 -9.69 -18.49
CA LEU A 199 4.53 -9.86 -17.14
C LEU A 199 5.11 -8.55 -16.58
N ARG A 200 5.74 -7.74 -17.44
CA ARG A 200 6.24 -6.40 -17.06
C ARG A 200 5.09 -5.42 -16.82
N CYS A 201 4.03 -5.45 -17.63
CA CYS A 201 2.79 -4.72 -17.32
C CYS A 201 2.22 -5.18 -15.97
N GLY A 202 2.23 -6.48 -15.67
CA GLY A 202 1.82 -7.02 -14.39
C GLY A 202 2.69 -6.56 -13.22
N THR A 203 3.99 -6.33 -13.43
CA THR A 203 4.88 -5.76 -12.41
C THR A 203 4.52 -4.30 -12.13
N PHE A 204 4.16 -3.51 -13.16
CA PHE A 204 3.61 -2.17 -12.95
C PHE A 204 2.22 -2.20 -12.30
N GLY A 205 1.35 -3.17 -12.64
CA GLY A 205 0.09 -3.39 -11.94
C GLY A 205 0.31 -3.73 -10.46
N GLY A 206 1.30 -4.57 -10.17
CA GLY A 206 1.75 -4.85 -8.80
C GLY A 206 2.27 -3.60 -8.09
N LEU A 207 3.04 -2.75 -8.77
CA LEU A 207 3.49 -1.46 -8.23
C LEU A 207 2.33 -0.52 -7.91
N LEU A 208 1.29 -0.49 -8.75
CA LEU A 208 0.08 0.27 -8.46
C LEU A 208 -0.57 -0.25 -7.17
N ILE A 209 -0.82 -1.56 -7.08
CA ILE A 209 -1.34 -2.20 -5.86
C ILE A 209 -0.47 -1.86 -4.65
N GLY A 210 0.85 -2.04 -4.76
CA GLY A 210 1.80 -1.85 -3.67
C GLY A 210 1.90 -0.40 -3.18
N LEU A 211 1.55 0.59 -4.00
CA LEU A 211 1.42 1.99 -3.58
C LEU A 211 -0.01 2.33 -3.12
N SER A 212 -1.01 1.54 -3.52
CA SER A 212 -2.41 1.67 -3.10
C SER A 212 -2.77 0.85 -1.86
N VAL A 213 -1.86 0.08 -1.27
CA VAL A 213 -2.19 -0.64 -0.02
C VAL A 213 -2.40 0.31 1.17
N PHE A 214 -1.80 1.51 1.16
CA PHE A 214 -1.94 2.51 2.23
C PHE A 214 -3.37 3.05 2.41
N GLN A 215 -4.26 2.78 1.46
CA GLN A 215 -5.65 3.20 1.47
C GLN A 215 -6.64 2.05 1.78
N ILE A 216 -6.16 0.90 2.23
CA ILE A 216 -7.02 -0.26 2.45
C ILE A 216 -8.17 0.00 3.43
N GLU A 217 -7.99 0.87 4.43
CA GLU A 217 -9.07 1.17 5.39
C GLU A 217 -10.27 1.80 4.68
N TYR A 218 -10.03 2.62 3.67
CA TYR A 218 -11.07 3.19 2.81
C TYR A 218 -11.74 2.13 1.93
N ASP A 219 -10.99 1.13 1.48
CA ASP A 219 -11.51 0.00 0.69
C ASP A 219 -12.56 -0.81 1.47
N PHE A 220 -12.52 -0.78 2.81
CA PHE A 220 -13.49 -1.42 3.69
C PHE A 220 -14.53 -0.45 4.29
N GLY A 221 -14.31 0.87 4.21
CA GLY A 221 -15.16 1.87 4.89
C GLY A 221 -14.92 1.95 6.41
N VAL A 222 -13.68 1.68 6.85
CA VAL A 222 -13.26 1.75 8.27
C VAL A 222 -12.15 2.78 8.49
N GLU A 223 -11.98 3.71 7.56
CA GLU A 223 -10.96 4.75 7.61
C GLU A 223 -10.93 5.47 8.96
N GLN A 224 -9.76 5.47 9.60
CA GLN A 224 -9.56 6.16 10.88
C GLN A 224 -8.97 7.56 10.70
N PHE A 225 -8.92 8.02 9.46
CA PHE A 225 -8.35 9.29 9.05
C PHE A 225 -9.28 10.02 8.10
N ARG A 226 -9.05 11.33 7.96
CA ARG A 226 -9.93 12.18 7.17
C ARG A 226 -10.07 11.69 5.73
N LEU A 227 -11.30 11.66 5.22
CA LEU A 227 -11.63 11.22 3.86
C LEU A 227 -10.78 11.90 2.76
N VAL A 228 -10.34 13.14 3.00
CA VAL A 228 -9.50 13.93 2.09
C VAL A 228 -8.13 13.33 1.76
N LEU A 229 -7.66 12.35 2.55
CA LEU A 229 -6.43 11.62 2.24
C LEU A 229 -6.57 10.68 1.05
N GLN A 230 -7.75 10.07 0.85
CA GLN A 230 -7.94 9.03 -0.17
C GLN A 230 -7.66 9.54 -1.60
N PRO A 231 -8.22 10.68 -2.07
CA PRO A 231 -7.92 11.17 -3.41
C PRO A 231 -6.42 11.46 -3.62
N MET A 232 -5.74 11.99 -2.59
CA MET A 232 -4.31 12.28 -2.66
C MET A 232 -3.47 11.02 -2.84
N MET A 233 -3.79 9.95 -2.11
CA MET A 233 -3.09 8.66 -2.22
C MET A 233 -3.31 7.99 -3.57
N ILE A 234 -4.56 7.95 -4.04
CA ILE A 234 -4.90 7.44 -5.38
C ILE A 234 -4.09 8.19 -6.44
N ALA A 235 -4.08 9.52 -6.39
CA ALA A 235 -3.36 10.34 -7.36
C ALA A 235 -1.84 10.08 -7.32
N GLY A 236 -1.25 9.95 -6.13
CA GLY A 236 0.17 9.65 -5.96
C GLY A 236 0.56 8.29 -6.55
N ALA A 237 -0.17 7.23 -6.18
CA ALA A 237 0.06 5.85 -6.64
C ALA A 237 -0.12 5.72 -8.17
N ALA A 238 -1.22 6.27 -8.70
CA ALA A 238 -1.53 6.24 -10.12
C ALA A 238 -0.54 7.08 -10.94
N ALA A 239 -0.24 8.32 -10.53
CA ALA A 239 0.66 9.19 -11.29
C ALA A 239 2.08 8.61 -11.36
N PHE A 240 2.63 8.10 -10.26
CA PHE A 240 3.96 7.48 -10.26
C PHE A 240 4.00 6.26 -11.20
N THR A 241 3.04 5.35 -11.02
CA THR A 241 3.08 4.04 -11.67
C THR A 241 2.72 4.11 -13.15
N LEU A 242 1.64 4.79 -13.50
CA LEU A 242 1.10 4.79 -14.86
C LEU A 242 1.98 5.59 -15.82
N VAL A 243 2.56 6.70 -15.36
CA VAL A 243 3.58 7.43 -16.12
C VAL A 243 4.80 6.55 -16.39
N ALA A 244 5.31 5.87 -15.36
CA ALA A 244 6.46 4.98 -15.50
C ALA A 244 6.15 3.82 -16.48
N ALA A 245 5.01 3.16 -16.32
CA ALA A 245 4.55 2.08 -17.19
C ALA A 245 4.49 2.53 -18.65
N ARG A 246 3.86 3.68 -18.93
CA ARG A 246 3.72 4.23 -20.28
C ARG A 246 5.06 4.56 -20.93
N ILE A 247 5.98 5.18 -20.18
CA ILE A 247 7.32 5.52 -20.68
C ILE A 247 8.12 4.25 -21.00
N VAL A 248 8.01 3.22 -20.17
CA VAL A 248 8.85 2.01 -20.25
C VAL A 248 8.35 1.03 -21.32
N LEU A 249 7.05 0.80 -21.37
CA LEU A 249 6.43 -0.30 -22.13
C LEU A 249 5.67 0.16 -23.37
N GLY A 250 5.47 1.46 -23.55
CA GLY A 250 4.83 2.01 -24.75
C GLY A 250 3.30 2.01 -24.67
N PRO A 251 2.62 2.08 -25.83
CA PRO A 251 1.17 2.27 -25.89
C PRO A 251 0.39 1.19 -25.13
N PHE A 252 -0.70 1.61 -24.51
CA PHE A 252 -1.63 0.78 -23.72
C PHE A 252 -1.05 0.19 -22.42
N ALA A 253 0.23 0.39 -22.12
CA ALA A 253 0.85 -0.17 -20.93
C ALA A 253 0.21 0.32 -19.63
N ALA A 254 -0.23 1.58 -19.56
CA ALA A 254 -0.91 2.10 -18.37
C ALA A 254 -2.27 1.40 -18.17
N ILE A 255 -3.02 1.18 -19.26
CA ILE A 255 -4.32 0.50 -19.21
C ILE A 255 -4.16 -0.97 -18.84
N VAL A 256 -3.18 -1.67 -19.41
CA VAL A 256 -2.92 -3.08 -19.07
C VAL A 256 -2.43 -3.22 -17.63
N ALA A 257 -1.60 -2.30 -17.12
CA ALA A 257 -1.19 -2.30 -15.72
C ALA A 257 -2.39 -2.17 -14.78
N VAL A 258 -3.32 -1.24 -15.07
CA VAL A 258 -4.58 -1.10 -14.31
C VAL A 258 -5.44 -2.35 -14.42
N ALA A 259 -5.61 -2.92 -15.61
CA ALA A 259 -6.41 -4.12 -15.80
C ALA A 259 -5.87 -5.31 -15.01
N VAL A 260 -4.54 -5.53 -15.01
CA VAL A 260 -3.92 -6.59 -14.21
C VAL A 260 -4.08 -6.31 -12.71
N ALA A 261 -3.89 -5.06 -12.28
CA ALA A 261 -4.10 -4.68 -10.88
C ALA A 261 -5.54 -4.96 -10.42
N GLY A 262 -6.53 -4.53 -11.21
CA GLY A 262 -7.95 -4.76 -10.95
C GLY A 262 -8.31 -6.25 -10.91
N VAL A 263 -7.77 -7.08 -11.81
CA VAL A 263 -7.99 -8.53 -11.77
C VAL A 263 -7.43 -9.16 -10.49
N VAL A 264 -6.20 -8.81 -10.10
CA VAL A 264 -5.59 -9.34 -8.87
C VAL A 264 -6.38 -8.93 -7.64
N ARG A 265 -6.79 -7.66 -7.55
CA ARG A 265 -7.59 -7.16 -6.41
C ARG A 265 -9.00 -7.76 -6.40
N ALA A 266 -9.66 -7.89 -7.54
CA ALA A 266 -10.96 -8.53 -7.65
C ALA A 266 -10.92 -10.00 -7.23
N ILE A 267 -9.92 -10.78 -7.69
CA ILE A 267 -9.74 -12.16 -7.26
C ILE A 267 -9.52 -12.22 -5.74
N THR A 268 -8.69 -11.33 -5.20
CA THR A 268 -8.40 -11.30 -3.76
C THR A 268 -9.66 -10.95 -2.95
N ALA A 269 -10.41 -9.93 -3.35
CA ALA A 269 -11.66 -9.52 -2.70
C ALA A 269 -12.72 -10.64 -2.74
N LEU A 270 -12.84 -11.36 -3.88
CA LEU A 270 -13.73 -12.51 -4.02
C LEU A 270 -13.31 -13.68 -3.12
N MET A 271 -12.02 -13.94 -3.00
CA MET A 271 -11.50 -14.99 -2.14
C MET A 271 -11.67 -14.64 -0.65
N VAL A 272 -11.38 -13.41 -0.24
CA VAL A 272 -11.45 -13.00 1.17
C VAL A 272 -12.88 -12.80 1.64
N GLY A 273 -13.68 -12.05 0.90
CA GLY A 273 -15.06 -11.74 1.30
C GLY A 273 -15.97 -12.95 1.15
N PRO A 274 -16.47 -13.25 -0.06
CA PRO A 274 -17.41 -14.35 -0.29
C PRO A 274 -16.90 -15.76 0.04
N VAL A 275 -15.67 -16.13 -0.34
CA VAL A 275 -15.19 -17.53 -0.20
C VAL A 275 -14.78 -17.85 1.23
N LEU A 276 -14.11 -16.93 1.92
CA LEU A 276 -13.68 -17.13 3.32
C LEU A 276 -14.69 -16.57 4.35
N GLY A 277 -15.74 -15.88 3.90
CA GLY A 277 -16.79 -15.35 4.76
C GLY A 277 -16.35 -14.18 5.63
N ALA A 278 -15.35 -13.42 5.19
CA ALA A 278 -14.84 -12.25 5.91
C ALA A 278 -15.44 -10.95 5.37
N PRO A 279 -15.26 -9.79 6.03
CA PRO A 279 -15.62 -8.49 5.46
C PRO A 279 -15.09 -8.32 4.03
N THR A 280 -15.94 -7.81 3.14
CA THR A 280 -15.60 -7.60 1.73
C THR A 280 -14.99 -6.22 1.56
N ASN A 281 -13.91 -6.13 0.80
CA ASN A 281 -13.33 -4.85 0.37
C ASN A 281 -13.66 -4.54 -1.09
N VAL A 282 -13.69 -3.25 -1.40
CA VAL A 282 -13.61 -2.72 -2.77
C VAL A 282 -12.17 -2.26 -3.06
N PHE A 283 -11.96 -1.50 -4.13
CA PHE A 283 -10.67 -0.91 -4.48
C PHE A 283 -10.83 0.18 -5.52
N GLU A 284 -9.86 1.09 -5.60
CA GLU A 284 -9.82 2.13 -6.61
C GLU A 284 -9.55 1.54 -7.99
N LEU A 285 -10.21 2.07 -9.00
CA LEU A 285 -10.16 1.57 -10.37
C LEU A 285 -8.97 2.14 -11.14
N CYS A 286 -8.63 3.43 -10.98
CA CYS A 286 -7.56 4.14 -11.70
C CYS A 286 -7.65 4.09 -13.24
N LEU A 287 -8.77 3.63 -13.83
CA LEU A 287 -8.92 3.48 -15.27
C LEU A 287 -8.94 4.84 -15.98
N GLY A 288 -9.65 5.82 -15.41
CA GLY A 288 -9.67 7.19 -15.93
C GLY A 288 -8.27 7.80 -15.98
N ALA A 289 -7.47 7.63 -14.92
CA ALA A 289 -6.08 8.05 -14.87
C ALA A 289 -5.23 7.37 -15.96
N ALA A 290 -5.37 6.06 -16.16
CA ALA A 290 -4.62 5.34 -17.20
C ALA A 290 -4.97 5.84 -18.62
N VAL A 291 -6.25 6.05 -18.91
CA VAL A 291 -6.69 6.60 -20.20
C VAL A 291 -6.09 7.99 -20.42
N LEU A 292 -6.10 8.86 -19.42
CA LEU A 292 -5.51 10.21 -19.52
C LEU A 292 -4.00 10.16 -19.81
N ILE A 293 -3.26 9.25 -19.18
CA ILE A 293 -1.82 9.07 -19.45
C ILE A 293 -1.58 8.58 -20.89
N GLU A 294 -2.40 7.63 -21.37
CA GLU A 294 -2.30 7.15 -22.76
C GLU A 294 -2.63 8.25 -23.78
N LEU A 295 -3.65 9.05 -23.53
CA LEU A 295 -4.04 10.19 -24.37
C LEU A 295 -2.97 11.30 -24.36
N LEU A 296 -2.43 11.65 -23.19
CA LEU A 296 -1.35 12.63 -23.08
C LEU A 296 -0.12 12.18 -23.90
N ALA A 297 0.13 10.87 -23.97
CA ALA A 297 1.27 10.31 -24.69
C ALA A 297 1.14 10.42 -26.22
N LEU A 298 -0.04 10.79 -26.75
CA LEU A 298 -0.22 11.14 -28.16
C LEU A 298 0.33 12.52 -28.52
N THR A 299 0.65 13.35 -27.51
CA THR A 299 1.21 14.68 -27.72
C THR A 299 2.74 14.66 -27.83
N PRO A 300 3.39 15.69 -28.40
CA PRO A 300 4.85 15.82 -28.42
C PRO A 300 5.48 15.85 -27.01
N LEU A 301 4.70 16.11 -25.96
CA LEU A 301 5.18 16.20 -24.59
C LEU A 301 5.86 14.92 -24.13
N ILE A 302 5.44 13.76 -24.65
CA ILE A 302 6.04 12.46 -24.35
C ILE A 302 7.56 12.42 -24.60
N LYS A 303 8.10 13.28 -25.48
CA LYS A 303 9.55 13.41 -25.73
C LYS A 303 10.30 14.05 -24.55
N ASN A 304 9.64 14.94 -23.80
CA ASN A 304 10.17 15.48 -22.55
C ASN A 304 9.59 14.69 -21.36
N ARG A 305 10.23 13.57 -21.03
CA ARG A 305 9.74 12.61 -20.02
C ARG A 305 9.35 13.26 -18.69
N VAL A 306 10.16 14.19 -18.18
CA VAL A 306 9.91 14.81 -16.87
C VAL A 306 8.69 15.73 -16.94
N ALA A 307 8.58 16.55 -17.99
CA ALA A 307 7.43 17.40 -18.20
C ALA A 307 6.16 16.58 -18.48
N PHE A 308 6.27 15.50 -19.26
CA PHE A 308 5.20 14.52 -19.47
C PHE A 308 4.73 13.93 -18.14
N GLY A 309 5.65 13.54 -17.26
CA GLY A 309 5.31 13.02 -15.94
C GLY A 309 4.64 14.05 -15.04
N ALA A 310 5.13 15.30 -15.00
CA ALA A 310 4.52 16.37 -14.23
C ALA A 310 3.10 16.72 -14.71
N VAL A 311 2.90 16.87 -16.03
CA VAL A 311 1.58 17.15 -16.62
C VAL A 311 0.65 15.95 -16.50
N GLY A 312 1.17 14.73 -16.68
CA GLY A 312 0.42 13.50 -16.46
C GLY A 312 -0.07 13.40 -15.01
N GLY A 313 0.81 13.73 -14.06
CA GLY A 313 0.48 13.82 -12.64
C GLY A 313 -0.61 14.85 -12.33
N LEU A 314 -0.55 16.03 -12.96
CA LEU A 314 -1.61 17.04 -12.87
C LEU A 314 -2.95 16.51 -13.42
N LEU A 315 -2.94 15.85 -14.58
CA LEU A 315 -4.15 15.28 -15.17
C LEU A 315 -4.75 14.17 -14.31
N VAL A 316 -3.91 13.28 -13.76
CA VAL A 316 -4.34 12.24 -12.81
C VAL A 316 -4.98 12.86 -11.57
N ALA A 317 -4.33 13.87 -10.97
CA ALA A 317 -4.80 14.51 -9.75
C ALA A 317 -5.97 15.50 -9.94
N THR A 318 -6.47 15.68 -11.17
CA THR A 318 -7.60 16.56 -11.46
C THR A 318 -8.71 15.78 -12.17
N VAL A 319 -8.64 15.66 -13.50
CA VAL A 319 -9.62 14.93 -14.32
C VAL A 319 -9.63 13.45 -13.96
N GLY A 320 -8.47 12.86 -13.64
CA GLY A 320 -8.37 11.46 -13.22
C GLY A 320 -9.14 11.20 -11.93
N LEU A 321 -8.97 12.04 -10.90
CA LEU A 321 -9.73 11.94 -9.66
C LEU A 321 -11.22 12.22 -9.87
N TRP A 322 -11.59 13.16 -10.74
CA TRP A 322 -12.99 13.36 -11.08
C TRP A 322 -13.61 12.09 -11.71
N LEU A 323 -12.92 11.43 -12.64
CA LEU A 323 -13.38 10.15 -13.19
C LEU A 323 -13.41 9.03 -12.13
N GLU A 324 -12.43 9.03 -11.23
CA GLU A 324 -12.38 8.07 -10.12
C GLU A 324 -13.57 8.26 -9.16
N SER A 325 -13.99 9.51 -8.91
CA SER A 325 -15.12 9.79 -8.03
C SER A 325 -16.41 9.11 -8.49
N LEU A 326 -16.61 8.92 -9.80
CA LEU A 326 -17.76 8.17 -10.34
C LEU A 326 -17.74 6.70 -9.92
N TRP A 327 -16.55 6.11 -9.77
CA TRP A 327 -16.38 4.76 -9.27
C TRP A 327 -16.54 4.71 -7.75
N ILE A 328 -15.94 5.67 -7.03
CA ILE A 328 -16.10 5.80 -5.58
C ILE A 328 -17.59 5.90 -5.21
N ASP A 329 -18.34 6.79 -5.87
CA ASP A 329 -19.78 6.97 -5.65
C ASP A 329 -20.60 5.70 -5.93
N ALA A 330 -20.11 4.82 -6.79
CA ALA A 330 -20.81 3.61 -7.19
C ALA A 330 -20.56 2.41 -6.25
N VAL A 331 -19.39 2.31 -5.61
CA VAL A 331 -19.00 1.09 -4.89
C VAL A 331 -18.47 1.29 -3.47
N TYR A 332 -18.02 2.49 -3.10
CA TYR A 332 -17.53 2.75 -1.74
C TYR A 332 -18.68 3.11 -0.81
N ILE A 333 -18.51 2.80 0.47
CA ILE A 333 -19.48 3.14 1.53
C ILE A 333 -19.62 4.66 1.63
N TYR A 334 -18.48 5.38 1.61
CA TYR A 334 -18.42 6.82 1.74
C TYR A 334 -18.02 7.49 0.40
N PRO A 335 -18.97 8.13 -0.31
CA PRO A 335 -18.67 8.93 -1.50
C PRO A 335 -17.90 10.21 -1.12
N TRP A 336 -17.30 10.88 -2.10
CA TRP A 336 -16.61 12.15 -1.84
C TRP A 336 -17.58 13.33 -1.89
N PRO A 337 -17.90 13.97 -0.75
CA PRO A 337 -18.77 15.15 -0.75
C PRO A 337 -18.17 16.29 -1.59
N THR A 338 -19.02 17.16 -2.09
CA THR A 338 -18.58 18.29 -2.91
C THR A 338 -17.72 19.27 -2.11
N SER A 339 -17.99 19.37 -0.81
CA SER A 339 -17.33 20.25 0.15
C SER A 339 -15.83 19.98 0.33
N MET A 340 -15.36 18.74 0.14
CA MET A 340 -13.96 18.38 0.37
C MET A 340 -13.04 18.63 -0.83
N TRP A 341 -13.57 18.86 -2.04
CA TRP A 341 -12.77 18.99 -3.26
C TRP A 341 -11.68 20.07 -3.21
N PRO A 342 -11.89 21.27 -2.65
CA PRO A 342 -10.84 22.27 -2.56
C PRO A 342 -9.60 21.77 -1.80
N GLU A 343 -9.80 21.13 -0.64
CA GLU A 343 -8.70 20.56 0.15
C GLU A 343 -8.12 19.31 -0.53
N ALA A 344 -8.97 18.44 -1.09
CA ALA A 344 -8.56 17.26 -1.83
C ALA A 344 -7.63 17.59 -3.00
N LEU A 345 -7.98 18.60 -3.80
CA LEU A 345 -7.15 19.06 -4.92
C LEU A 345 -5.89 19.77 -4.45
N ALA A 346 -5.97 20.58 -3.38
CA ALA A 346 -4.80 21.23 -2.79
C ALA A 346 -3.74 20.22 -2.31
N MET A 347 -4.18 19.05 -1.85
CA MET A 347 -3.30 17.94 -1.47
C MET A 347 -2.88 17.09 -2.67
N ALA A 348 -3.82 16.66 -3.50
CA ALA A 348 -3.60 15.71 -4.58
C ALA A 348 -2.79 16.28 -5.73
N VAL A 349 -2.97 17.55 -6.12
CA VAL A 349 -2.29 18.15 -7.28
C VAL A 349 -0.77 18.23 -7.08
N PRO A 350 -0.26 18.79 -5.96
CA PRO A 350 1.19 18.78 -5.70
C PRO A 350 1.75 17.36 -5.65
N VAL A 351 1.05 16.43 -4.98
CA VAL A 351 1.46 15.02 -4.88
C VAL A 351 1.50 14.36 -6.24
N GLY A 352 0.45 14.49 -7.05
CA GLY A 352 0.35 13.92 -8.40
C GLY A 352 1.46 14.43 -9.32
N ILE A 353 1.73 15.74 -9.34
CA ILE A 353 2.81 16.33 -10.13
C ILE A 353 4.17 15.76 -9.70
N ALA A 354 4.46 15.74 -8.40
CA ALA A 354 5.73 15.27 -7.89
C ALA A 354 5.92 13.76 -8.09
N ALA A 355 4.86 12.97 -7.87
CA ALA A 355 4.84 11.53 -8.09
C ALA A 355 5.00 11.18 -9.57
N GLY A 356 4.27 11.86 -10.47
CA GLY A 356 4.38 11.66 -11.92
C GLY A 356 5.76 12.05 -12.46
N ALA A 357 6.35 13.15 -11.99
CA ALA A 357 7.73 13.52 -12.33
C ALA A 357 8.73 12.47 -11.82
N CYS A 358 8.54 11.92 -10.62
CA CYS A 358 9.38 10.86 -10.08
C CYS A 358 9.22 9.52 -10.83
N GLY A 359 7.99 9.16 -11.21
CA GLY A 359 7.69 8.02 -12.08
C GLY A 359 8.36 8.14 -13.45
N ALA A 360 8.40 9.36 -14.00
CA ALA A 360 9.15 9.64 -15.22
C ALA A 360 10.67 9.45 -15.06
N LEU A 361 11.26 9.79 -13.89
CA LEU A 361 12.67 9.47 -13.62
C LEU A 361 12.91 7.96 -13.65
N LEU A 362 12.06 7.18 -12.99
CA LEU A 362 12.13 5.72 -13.03
C LEU A 362 12.02 5.20 -14.47
N GLY A 363 11.06 5.72 -15.25
CA GLY A 363 10.88 5.35 -16.65
C GLY A 363 12.11 5.64 -17.51
N ARG A 364 12.77 6.78 -17.30
CA ARG A 364 14.03 7.12 -18.00
C ARG A 364 15.16 6.15 -17.67
N VAL A 365 15.29 5.74 -16.40
CA VAL A 365 16.30 4.76 -15.97
C VAL A 365 16.07 3.43 -16.69
N LEU A 366 14.83 2.92 -16.65
CA LEU A 366 14.44 1.64 -17.24
C LEU A 366 14.43 1.63 -18.78
N ARG A 367 14.61 2.80 -19.42
CA ARG A 367 14.74 2.97 -20.87
C ARG A 367 16.16 3.31 -21.33
N SER A 368 17.13 3.36 -20.42
CA SER A 368 18.51 3.82 -20.72
C SER A 368 18.58 5.27 -21.26
N GLU A 369 17.56 6.10 -21.02
CA GLU A 369 17.50 7.49 -21.51
C GLU A 369 18.29 8.46 -20.62
N GLY A 370 18.90 7.94 -19.56
CA GLY A 370 19.66 8.73 -18.62
C GLY A 370 18.81 9.57 -17.68
N LEU A 371 19.38 9.95 -16.55
CA LEU A 371 18.77 10.92 -15.65
C LEU A 371 19.12 12.36 -16.06
N PRO A 372 18.25 13.35 -15.75
CA PRO A 372 18.62 14.77 -15.74
C PRO A 372 19.86 15.05 -14.86
N ARG A 373 20.28 16.32 -14.83
CA ARG A 373 21.37 16.77 -13.93
C ARG A 373 21.10 16.31 -12.50
N PRO A 374 22.12 15.85 -11.73
CA PRO A 374 21.92 15.31 -10.39
C PRO A 374 21.12 16.20 -9.45
N ALA A 375 21.28 17.52 -9.53
CA ALA A 375 20.50 18.48 -8.75
C ALA A 375 19.00 18.34 -9.04
N ILE A 376 18.59 18.29 -10.32
CA ILE A 376 17.19 18.16 -10.73
C ILE A 376 16.60 16.82 -10.25
N SER A 377 17.30 15.72 -10.49
CA SER A 377 16.81 14.40 -10.08
C SER A 377 16.66 14.27 -8.57
N ARG A 378 17.62 14.78 -7.79
CA ARG A 378 17.55 14.80 -6.33
C ARG A 378 16.43 15.70 -5.84
N THR A 379 16.29 16.90 -6.42
CA THR A 379 15.20 17.82 -6.08
C THR A 379 13.84 17.20 -6.33
N ILE A 380 13.63 16.52 -7.46
CA ILE A 380 12.35 15.83 -7.74
C ILE A 380 12.06 14.79 -6.65
N VAL A 381 13.00 13.88 -6.37
CA VAL A 381 12.79 12.82 -5.36
C VAL A 381 12.53 13.41 -3.97
N VAL A 382 13.35 14.37 -3.53
CA VAL A 382 13.18 15.03 -2.23
C VAL A 382 11.87 15.79 -2.16
N ALA A 383 11.51 16.53 -3.22
CA ALA A 383 10.23 17.23 -3.29
C ALA A 383 9.05 16.26 -3.23
N THR A 384 9.10 15.11 -3.92
CA THR A 384 8.07 14.08 -3.82
C THR A 384 7.88 13.61 -2.37
N VAL A 385 8.97 13.31 -1.66
CA VAL A 385 8.91 12.89 -0.25
C VAL A 385 8.33 14.00 0.63
N VAL A 386 8.82 15.23 0.49
CA VAL A 386 8.38 16.38 1.32
C VAL A 386 6.92 16.75 1.06
N VAL A 387 6.50 16.75 -0.20
CA VAL A 387 5.12 17.08 -0.59
C VAL A 387 4.13 16.02 -0.11
N ILE A 388 4.46 14.73 -0.27
CA ILE A 388 3.66 13.64 0.30
C ILE A 388 3.59 13.77 1.82
N ALA A 389 4.72 13.96 2.50
CA ALA A 389 4.75 14.12 3.95
C ALA A 389 3.91 15.32 4.43
N GLY A 390 3.97 16.46 3.74
CA GLY A 390 3.16 17.63 4.05
C GLY A 390 1.66 17.41 3.83
N ALA A 391 1.28 16.76 2.72
CA ALA A 391 -0.11 16.42 2.44
C ALA A 391 -0.66 15.40 3.44
N THR A 392 0.11 14.36 3.77
CA THR A 392 -0.22 13.38 4.80
C THR A 392 -0.39 14.06 6.15
N ALA A 393 0.59 14.88 6.58
CA ALA A 393 0.50 15.61 7.84
C ALA A 393 -0.75 16.49 7.90
N ASN A 394 -1.10 17.17 6.80
CA ASN A 394 -2.35 17.91 6.72
C ASN A 394 -3.57 17.00 6.93
N GLY A 395 -3.67 15.90 6.18
CA GLY A 395 -4.80 14.97 6.25
C GLY A 395 -4.97 14.30 7.63
N LEU A 396 -3.89 14.07 8.36
CA LEU A 396 -3.90 13.50 9.72
C LEU A 396 -4.37 14.50 10.80
N VAL A 397 -4.42 15.80 10.52
CA VAL A 397 -4.91 16.80 11.49
C VAL A 397 -6.44 16.82 11.49
N ALA A 398 -7.03 16.34 12.58
CA ALA A 398 -8.46 16.41 12.85
C ALA A 398 -8.75 17.22 14.12
N THR A 399 -9.96 17.77 14.21
CA THR A 399 -10.49 18.50 15.36
C THR A 399 -11.66 17.75 15.98
N VAL A 400 -11.80 17.86 17.30
CA VAL A 400 -12.96 17.37 18.04
C VAL A 400 -13.70 18.59 18.60
N PRO A 401 -15.02 18.70 18.41
CA PRO A 401 -15.78 19.84 18.89
C PRO A 401 -15.76 19.92 20.42
N GLU A 402 -15.60 21.13 20.95
CA GLU A 402 -15.78 21.40 22.38
C GLU A 402 -17.27 21.59 22.69
N ASN A 403 -17.76 20.95 23.74
CA ASN A 403 -19.16 21.06 24.21
C ASN A 403 -20.23 20.57 23.21
N ALA A 404 -19.90 19.61 22.35
CA ALA A 404 -20.90 18.96 21.49
C ALA A 404 -21.27 17.58 22.04
N THR A 405 -22.56 17.24 21.94
CA THR A 405 -23.11 15.97 22.44
C THR A 405 -23.95 15.28 21.38
N ALA A 406 -24.08 13.96 21.51
CA ALA A 406 -25.11 13.18 20.82
C ALA A 406 -26.05 12.55 21.84
N THR A 407 -27.34 12.78 21.67
CA THR A 407 -28.40 12.02 22.35
C THR A 407 -28.83 10.88 21.44
N ILE A 408 -28.74 9.65 21.93
CA ILE A 408 -29.05 8.43 21.17
C ILE A 408 -30.19 7.71 21.89
N ALA A 409 -31.32 7.54 21.20
CA ALA A 409 -32.45 6.74 21.64
C ALA A 409 -32.49 5.44 20.84
N LEU A 410 -32.53 4.31 21.55
CA LEU A 410 -32.47 2.97 20.95
C LEU A 410 -33.84 2.29 21.06
N THR A 411 -34.29 1.70 19.96
CA THR A 411 -35.50 0.86 19.92
C THR A 411 -35.11 -0.56 19.53
N GLU A 412 -35.66 -1.57 20.21
CA GLU A 412 -35.38 -2.97 19.89
C GLU A 412 -35.90 -3.33 18.50
N ALA A 413 -35.06 -3.98 17.71
CA ALA A 413 -35.42 -4.55 16.42
C ALA A 413 -35.53 -6.08 16.49
N ALA A 414 -35.88 -6.72 15.38
CA ALA A 414 -35.84 -8.18 15.30
C ALA A 414 -34.41 -8.68 15.57
N PRO A 415 -34.21 -9.68 16.45
CA PRO A 415 -32.89 -10.18 16.76
C PRO A 415 -32.27 -10.90 15.56
N ASP A 416 -30.98 -10.71 15.35
CA ASP A 416 -30.16 -11.43 14.38
C ASP A 416 -28.81 -11.77 15.01
N GLY A 417 -28.61 -13.05 15.34
CA GLY A 417 -27.46 -13.52 16.13
C GLY A 417 -27.41 -13.02 17.59
N GLY A 418 -28.19 -11.99 17.93
CA GLY A 418 -28.35 -11.41 19.25
C GLY A 418 -29.14 -10.10 19.20
N ARG A 419 -28.87 -9.19 20.14
CA ARG A 419 -29.62 -7.92 20.27
C ARG A 419 -29.26 -6.93 19.15
N MET A 420 -30.30 -6.48 18.46
CA MET A 420 -30.25 -5.50 17.37
C MET A 420 -31.12 -4.30 17.74
N VAL A 421 -30.69 -3.09 17.37
CA VAL A 421 -31.41 -1.86 17.70
C VAL A 421 -31.46 -0.89 16.52
N ASP A 422 -32.59 -0.20 16.39
CA ASP A 422 -32.68 1.03 15.61
C ASP A 422 -32.25 2.21 16.50
N ALA A 423 -31.55 3.18 15.92
CA ALA A 423 -31.09 4.36 16.65
C ALA A 423 -31.68 5.64 16.07
N GLU A 424 -32.24 6.47 16.94
CA GLU A 424 -32.52 7.88 16.68
C GLU A 424 -31.45 8.73 17.36
N VAL A 425 -30.79 9.57 16.58
CA VAL A 425 -29.64 10.36 17.01
C VAL A 425 -30.00 11.83 16.91
N ARG A 426 -29.77 12.60 17.98
CA ARG A 426 -29.83 14.06 18.00
C ARG A 426 -28.47 14.61 18.40
N ILE A 427 -27.83 15.29 17.47
CA ILE A 427 -26.55 16.00 17.63
C ILE A 427 -26.84 17.43 18.10
N ASP A 428 -26.09 17.88 19.11
CA ASP A 428 -26.11 19.25 19.64
C ASP A 428 -24.68 19.81 19.66
N PRO A 429 -24.41 20.98 19.06
CA PRO A 429 -25.37 21.82 18.34
C PRO A 429 -25.80 21.18 16.99
N PRO A 430 -27.01 21.50 16.48
CA PRO A 430 -27.60 20.82 15.31
C PRO A 430 -26.88 21.09 13.99
N ASP A 431 -25.98 22.07 13.95
CA ASP A 431 -25.15 22.46 12.81
C ASP A 431 -23.72 21.87 12.86
N LEU A 432 -23.43 20.98 13.81
CA LEU A 432 -22.11 20.32 13.91
C LEU A 432 -21.73 19.56 12.63
N ALA A 433 -22.72 18.92 12.00
CA ALA A 433 -22.58 18.31 10.68
C ALA A 433 -23.38 19.15 9.68
N GLY A 434 -22.71 19.59 8.61
CA GLY A 434 -23.32 20.35 7.53
C GLY A 434 -24.30 19.52 6.71
N ASP A 435 -24.75 20.09 5.58
CA ASP A 435 -25.71 19.42 4.70
C ASP A 435 -25.07 18.32 3.81
N ASP A 436 -23.75 18.35 3.60
CA ASP A 436 -22.98 17.38 2.81
C ASP A 436 -21.69 16.96 3.57
N PRO A 437 -21.84 16.31 4.75
CA PRO A 437 -20.70 15.84 5.55
C PRO A 437 -20.05 14.63 4.86
N ALA A 438 -18.78 14.36 5.19
CA ALA A 438 -18.12 13.14 4.72
C ALA A 438 -18.84 11.89 5.24
N TRP A 439 -19.25 11.91 6.51
CA TRP A 439 -20.20 10.95 7.04
C TRP A 439 -20.89 11.39 8.32
N VAL A 440 -22.12 10.89 8.48
CA VAL A 440 -22.77 10.65 9.77
C VAL A 440 -23.27 9.21 9.70
N SER A 441 -22.66 8.31 10.46
CA SER A 441 -22.90 6.87 10.32
C SER A 441 -22.74 6.15 11.65
N ILE A 442 -23.43 5.04 11.82
CA ILE A 442 -23.11 4.07 12.87
C ILE A 442 -22.26 2.96 12.27
N LEU A 443 -21.10 2.74 12.87
CA LEU A 443 -20.20 1.65 12.53
C LEU A 443 -20.30 0.59 13.63
N SER A 444 -20.51 -0.66 13.21
CA SER A 444 -20.42 -1.82 14.09
C SER A 444 -19.40 -2.81 13.53
N TRP A 445 -18.45 -3.22 14.36
CA TRP A 445 -17.39 -4.14 13.92
C TRP A 445 -17.04 -5.18 14.98
N GLN A 446 -16.13 -6.09 14.63
CA GLN A 446 -15.59 -7.14 15.51
C GLN A 446 -16.70 -7.99 16.14
N GLY A 447 -17.75 -8.27 15.36
CA GLY A 447 -18.83 -9.16 15.77
C GLY A 447 -18.37 -10.58 16.13
N GLY A 448 -17.19 -10.99 15.68
CA GLY A 448 -16.63 -12.28 16.06
C GLY A 448 -17.21 -13.45 15.26
N PRO A 449 -16.71 -14.68 15.50
CA PRO A 449 -17.14 -15.85 14.76
C PRO A 449 -18.63 -16.17 14.99
N GLY A 450 -19.36 -16.42 13.90
CA GLY A 450 -20.77 -16.86 13.96
C GLY A 450 -21.81 -15.74 13.91
N LEU A 451 -21.40 -14.47 13.89
CA LEU A 451 -22.27 -13.29 13.76
C LEU A 451 -22.08 -12.61 12.39
N GLY A 452 -22.29 -13.39 11.32
CA GLY A 452 -22.08 -12.94 9.94
C GLY A 452 -20.59 -12.72 9.60
N ASN A 453 -20.30 -11.69 8.82
CA ASN A 453 -18.92 -11.25 8.53
C ASN A 453 -18.36 -10.34 9.64
N GLY A 454 -19.14 -10.04 10.68
CA GLY A 454 -18.70 -9.25 11.84
C GLY A 454 -18.46 -7.76 11.56
N PHE A 455 -19.04 -7.22 10.49
CA PHE A 455 -18.87 -5.83 10.08
C PHE A 455 -20.14 -5.26 9.44
N THR A 456 -20.58 -4.08 9.88
CA THR A 456 -21.66 -3.32 9.23
C THR A 456 -21.48 -1.82 9.43
N VAL A 457 -21.87 -1.04 8.43
CA VAL A 457 -21.94 0.43 8.48
C VAL A 457 -23.33 0.85 8.03
N ASP A 458 -24.02 1.59 8.88
CA ASP A 458 -25.29 2.25 8.55
C ASP A 458 -25.04 3.76 8.41
N ARG A 459 -25.21 4.29 7.20
CA ARG A 459 -25.15 5.74 6.95
C ARG A 459 -26.49 6.34 7.35
N LEU A 460 -26.52 7.23 8.34
CA LEU A 460 -27.78 7.64 8.93
C LEU A 460 -28.59 8.54 7.99
N GLU A 461 -29.91 8.33 7.98
CA GLU A 461 -30.86 9.21 7.34
C GLU A 461 -31.00 10.50 8.14
N ARG A 462 -30.85 11.65 7.52
CA ARG A 462 -31.14 12.94 8.17
C ARG A 462 -32.65 13.18 8.21
N THR A 463 -33.23 13.25 9.40
CA THR A 463 -34.67 13.47 9.62
C THR A 463 -35.03 14.92 9.92
N GLY A 464 -34.03 15.76 10.20
CA GLY A 464 -34.19 17.18 10.55
C GLY A 464 -32.86 17.83 10.95
N PRO A 465 -32.86 19.11 11.39
CA PRO A 465 -31.64 19.78 11.86
C PRO A 465 -31.02 19.04 13.05
N GLY A 466 -29.81 18.51 12.87
CA GLY A 466 -29.09 17.73 13.87
C GLY A 466 -29.72 16.37 14.21
N THR A 467 -30.80 15.95 13.55
CA THR A 467 -31.49 14.69 13.87
C THR A 467 -31.34 13.67 12.75
N TYR A 468 -31.04 12.44 13.14
CA TYR A 468 -30.75 11.33 12.25
C TYR A 468 -31.40 10.04 12.74
N ARG A 469 -31.57 9.07 11.85
CA ARG A 469 -32.09 7.73 12.15
C ARG A 469 -31.35 6.67 11.34
N THR A 470 -31.23 5.46 11.89
CA THR A 470 -30.70 4.30 11.17
C THR A 470 -31.59 3.85 10.01
N HIS A 471 -31.00 3.39 8.91
CA HIS A 471 -31.77 2.72 7.84
C HIS A 471 -32.02 1.25 8.19
N GLU A 472 -31.01 0.59 8.76
CA GLU A 472 -31.07 -0.80 9.19
C GLU A 472 -30.68 -0.95 10.67
N PRO A 473 -31.22 -1.96 11.39
CA PRO A 473 -30.83 -2.22 12.77
C PRO A 473 -29.35 -2.55 12.91
N VAL A 474 -28.73 -2.07 13.99
CA VAL A 474 -27.31 -2.29 14.29
C VAL A 474 -27.13 -3.23 15.50
N PRO A 475 -26.09 -4.09 15.52
CA PRO A 475 -25.83 -4.99 16.63
C PRO A 475 -25.28 -4.25 17.85
N VAL A 476 -25.72 -4.65 19.05
CA VAL A 476 -25.25 -4.08 20.33
C VAL A 476 -25.09 -5.15 21.41
N HIS A 477 -24.48 -6.28 21.04
CA HIS A 477 -24.32 -7.45 21.89
C HIS A 477 -23.00 -8.18 21.63
N GLY A 478 -22.68 -9.17 22.47
CA GLY A 478 -21.53 -10.05 22.24
C GLY A 478 -20.23 -9.24 22.17
N THR A 479 -19.37 -9.53 21.19
CA THR A 479 -18.09 -8.85 20.99
C THR A 479 -18.17 -7.62 20.09
N TRP A 480 -19.34 -7.32 19.52
CA TRP A 480 -19.54 -6.16 18.66
C TRP A 480 -19.12 -4.87 19.37
N LYS A 481 -18.48 -3.96 18.64
CA LYS A 481 -18.27 -2.58 19.07
C LYS A 481 -19.05 -1.69 18.15
N THR A 482 -19.90 -0.83 18.72
CA THR A 482 -20.86 -0.03 17.96
C THR A 482 -20.75 1.43 18.39
N LEU A 483 -20.58 2.32 17.42
CA LEU A 483 -20.37 3.74 17.66
C LEU A 483 -21.00 4.61 16.57
N LEU A 484 -21.46 5.79 16.97
CA LEU A 484 -21.82 6.88 16.07
C LEU A 484 -20.53 7.61 15.66
N ARG A 485 -20.36 7.83 14.35
CA ARG A 485 -19.24 8.54 13.75
C ARG A 485 -19.73 9.78 13.02
N VAL A 486 -18.98 10.87 13.14
CA VAL A 486 -19.23 12.12 12.41
C VAL A 486 -17.91 12.64 11.86
N GLN A 487 -17.86 12.87 10.55
CA GLN A 487 -16.79 13.64 9.93
C GLN A 487 -17.36 14.71 9.00
N ASP A 488 -16.93 15.94 9.23
CA ASP A 488 -17.18 17.08 8.35
C ASP A 488 -15.96 18.02 8.33
N GLY A 489 -15.36 18.19 7.16
CA GLY A 489 -14.12 18.94 6.97
C GLY A 489 -12.96 18.44 7.86
N ARG A 490 -12.59 19.22 8.87
CA ARG A 490 -11.57 18.84 9.87
C ARG A 490 -12.15 18.16 11.10
N THR A 491 -13.45 18.30 11.35
CA THR A 491 -14.11 17.64 12.47
C THR A 491 -14.15 16.14 12.18
N MET A 492 -13.59 15.35 13.10
CA MET A 492 -13.65 13.89 13.04
C MET A 492 -13.79 13.36 14.46
N THR A 493 -14.97 12.86 14.79
CA THR A 493 -15.38 12.60 16.16
C THR A 493 -16.39 11.48 16.24
N ALA A 494 -16.55 10.89 17.42
CA ALA A 494 -17.47 9.79 17.62
C ALA A 494 -18.08 9.76 19.03
N VAL A 495 -19.16 8.97 19.16
CA VAL A 495 -19.82 8.63 20.44
C VAL A 495 -20.01 7.11 20.50
N PRO A 496 -19.55 6.42 21.57
CA PRO A 496 -19.78 4.99 21.70
C PRO A 496 -21.25 4.72 22.03
N ILE A 497 -21.81 3.67 21.40
CA ILE A 497 -23.18 3.18 21.66
C ILE A 497 -23.12 1.91 22.51
N TYR A 498 -22.28 0.96 22.10
CA TYR A 498 -22.03 -0.29 22.80
C TYR A 498 -20.55 -0.66 22.69
N LEU A 499 -19.91 -0.98 23.81
CA LEU A 499 -18.57 -1.56 23.85
C LEU A 499 -18.59 -2.71 24.86
N PRO A 500 -18.12 -3.92 24.49
CA PRO A 500 -18.11 -5.04 25.40
C PRO A 500 -17.06 -4.83 26.50
N SER A 501 -17.20 -5.52 27.63
CA SER A 501 -16.10 -5.62 28.58
C SER A 501 -14.91 -6.32 27.94
N ASP A 502 -13.70 -5.79 28.13
CA ASP A 502 -12.45 -6.47 27.77
C ASP A 502 -11.51 -6.50 28.98
N PRO A 503 -11.53 -7.59 29.76
CA PRO A 503 -10.62 -7.77 30.89
C PRO A 503 -9.14 -7.75 30.50
N GLY A 504 -8.80 -8.06 29.24
CA GLY A 504 -7.42 -8.06 28.74
C GLY A 504 -6.78 -6.68 28.72
N ILE A 505 -7.59 -5.63 28.61
CA ILE A 505 -7.18 -4.21 28.70
C ILE A 505 -7.80 -3.50 29.91
N GLY A 506 -8.41 -4.24 30.84
CA GLY A 506 -9.08 -3.68 32.02
C GLY A 506 -10.27 -2.77 31.71
N ALA A 507 -10.89 -2.92 30.54
CA ALA A 507 -11.92 -2.01 30.09
C ALA A 507 -13.32 -2.55 30.40
N GLU A 508 -14.14 -1.76 31.11
CA GLU A 508 -15.49 -2.13 31.51
C GLU A 508 -16.47 -2.10 30.31
N GLU A 509 -17.58 -2.82 30.43
CA GLU A 509 -18.64 -2.76 29.42
C GLU A 509 -19.27 -1.36 29.40
N LEU A 510 -19.48 -0.82 28.20
CA LEU A 510 -20.38 0.29 27.95
C LEU A 510 -21.66 -0.29 27.34
N PRO A 511 -22.73 -0.47 28.13
CA PRO A 511 -23.95 -1.11 27.65
C PRO A 511 -24.76 -0.18 26.75
N ALA A 512 -25.45 -0.76 25.77
CA ALA A 512 -26.45 -0.07 24.98
C ALA A 512 -27.74 0.13 25.79
N VAL A 513 -27.90 1.31 26.39
CA VAL A 513 -29.10 1.70 27.15
C VAL A 513 -30.15 2.35 26.23
N ALA A 514 -31.43 2.27 26.60
CA ALA A 514 -32.54 2.77 25.79
C ALA A 514 -32.43 4.26 25.41
N SER A 515 -31.81 5.08 26.26
CA SER A 515 -31.50 6.47 25.95
C SER A 515 -30.22 6.90 26.65
N SER A 516 -29.35 7.61 25.95
CA SER A 516 -28.14 8.20 26.52
C SER A 516 -27.79 9.52 25.84
N THR A 517 -27.13 10.41 26.57
CA THR A 517 -26.49 11.62 26.03
C THR A 517 -25.02 11.57 26.42
N ARG A 518 -24.13 11.74 25.44
CA ARG A 518 -22.69 11.64 25.64
C ARG A 518 -21.96 12.70 24.83
N ASP A 519 -20.81 13.11 25.35
CA ASP A 519 -19.91 14.03 24.67
C ASP A 519 -19.22 13.33 23.49
N PHE A 520 -18.97 14.11 22.45
CA PHE A 520 -18.14 13.70 21.33
C PHE A 520 -16.66 13.57 21.75
N VAL A 521 -16.02 12.47 21.36
CA VAL A 521 -14.61 12.19 21.67
C VAL A 521 -13.80 11.93 20.40
N PRO A 522 -12.45 12.05 20.43
CA PRO A 522 -11.63 11.67 19.30
C PRO A 522 -11.91 10.20 18.95
N GLU A 523 -12.34 9.96 17.72
CA GLU A 523 -12.80 8.64 17.28
C GLU A 523 -11.76 7.54 17.53
N ILE A 524 -10.48 7.86 17.34
CA ILE A 524 -9.35 6.96 17.58
C ILE A 524 -9.31 6.39 19.01
N THR A 525 -9.88 7.08 20.01
CA THR A 525 -9.94 6.58 21.39
C THR A 525 -10.94 5.44 21.57
N ILE A 526 -11.93 5.34 20.67
CA ILE A 526 -12.89 4.24 20.60
C ILE A 526 -12.34 3.15 19.67
N LEU A 527 -11.82 3.55 18.51
CA LEU A 527 -11.36 2.61 17.47
C LEU A 527 -10.10 1.85 17.88
N GLN A 528 -9.21 2.52 18.61
CA GLN A 528 -7.96 1.98 19.12
C GLN A 528 -8.02 1.94 20.64
N ARG A 529 -9.14 1.43 21.19
CA ARG A 529 -9.36 1.29 22.64
C ARG A 529 -8.25 0.48 23.32
N GLU A 530 -7.59 -0.38 22.57
CA GLU A 530 -6.48 -1.24 22.99
C GLU A 530 -5.13 -0.52 23.10
N ARG A 531 -5.04 0.75 22.68
CA ARG A 531 -3.80 1.52 22.82
C ARG A 531 -3.53 1.87 24.27
N ASN A 532 -2.27 1.67 24.64
CA ASN A 532 -1.73 2.06 25.92
C ASN A 532 -1.12 3.46 25.82
N PHE A 533 -1.54 4.35 26.72
CA PHE A 533 -0.99 5.70 26.87
C PHE A 533 -0.11 5.84 28.12
N ASP A 534 0.05 4.78 28.92
CA ASP A 534 0.92 4.72 30.11
C ASP A 534 2.37 4.45 29.71
N HIS A 535 2.98 5.42 29.02
CA HIS A 535 4.38 5.43 28.67
C HIS A 535 4.91 6.87 28.63
N PRO A 536 6.24 7.11 28.72
CA PRO A 536 6.79 8.45 28.57
C PRO A 536 6.35 9.11 27.26
N SER A 537 5.93 10.38 27.30
CA SER A 537 5.35 11.09 26.15
C SER A 537 6.30 11.21 24.95
N TRP A 538 7.61 11.19 25.17
CA TRP A 538 8.63 11.24 24.12
C TRP A 538 8.82 9.89 23.40
N LEU A 539 8.44 8.77 24.03
CA LEU A 539 8.81 7.43 23.55
C LEU A 539 8.12 7.09 22.22
N PHE A 540 6.83 7.41 22.09
CA PHE A 540 6.07 7.21 20.85
C PHE A 540 6.69 7.98 19.67
N GLY A 541 7.05 9.24 19.89
CA GLY A 541 7.71 10.08 18.87
C GLY A 541 9.09 9.54 18.49
N ALA A 542 9.89 9.10 19.46
CA ALA A 542 11.21 8.54 19.21
C ALA A 542 11.13 7.21 18.43
N ALA A 543 10.20 6.31 18.80
CA ALA A 543 9.97 5.06 18.09
C ALA A 543 9.48 5.31 16.66
N SER A 544 8.54 6.23 16.47
CA SER A 544 8.09 6.66 15.14
C SER A 544 9.23 7.25 14.29
N LEU A 545 10.17 7.98 14.90
CA LEU A 545 11.33 8.53 14.20
C LEU A 545 12.28 7.42 13.71
N VAL A 546 12.46 6.35 14.49
CA VAL A 546 13.25 5.18 14.05
C VAL A 546 12.64 4.57 12.79
N VAL A 547 11.33 4.35 12.80
CA VAL A 547 10.59 3.88 11.61
C VAL A 547 10.81 4.82 10.43
N LEU A 548 10.63 6.13 10.62
CA LEU A 548 10.84 7.13 9.58
C LEU A 548 12.26 7.07 8.99
N VAL A 549 13.29 6.95 9.83
CA VAL A 549 14.68 6.82 9.38
C VAL A 549 14.87 5.55 8.53
N CYS A 550 14.29 4.42 8.96
CA CYS A 550 14.32 3.19 8.18
C CYS A 550 13.60 3.34 6.83
N THR A 551 12.43 3.97 6.78
CA THR A 551 11.69 4.25 5.53
C THR A 551 12.51 5.12 4.59
N LEU A 552 13.08 6.22 5.09
CA LEU A 552 13.91 7.13 4.31
C LEU A 552 15.19 6.46 3.82
N ALA A 553 15.77 5.55 4.60
CA ALA A 553 16.92 4.75 4.18
C ALA A 553 16.56 3.83 3.01
N LEU A 554 15.39 3.18 3.03
CA LEU A 554 14.91 2.36 1.92
C LEU A 554 14.67 3.20 0.66
N ILE A 555 13.96 4.33 0.77
CA ILE A 555 13.74 5.26 -0.36
C ILE A 555 15.07 5.76 -0.92
N THR A 556 16.02 6.11 -0.05
CA THR A 556 17.36 6.54 -0.46
C THR A 556 18.12 5.42 -1.18
N ALA A 557 18.02 4.17 -0.70
CA ALA A 557 18.63 3.02 -1.36
C ALA A 557 18.06 2.79 -2.76
N LEU A 558 16.73 2.86 -2.93
CA LEU A 558 16.06 2.72 -4.23
C LEU A 558 16.49 3.84 -5.20
N ALA A 559 16.49 5.09 -4.74
CA ALA A 559 16.94 6.24 -5.54
C ALA A 559 18.42 6.13 -5.92
N TRP A 560 19.27 5.73 -4.98
CA TRP A 560 20.69 5.47 -5.22
C TRP A 560 20.89 4.35 -6.24
N GLY A 561 20.17 3.24 -6.11
CA GLY A 561 20.31 2.09 -7.00
C GLY A 561 19.87 2.42 -8.42
N ALA A 562 18.75 3.11 -8.60
CA ALA A 562 18.31 3.63 -9.90
C ALA A 562 19.34 4.59 -10.53
N GLY A 563 19.88 5.52 -9.74
CA GLY A 563 20.91 6.46 -10.19
C GLY A 563 22.23 5.76 -10.56
N ARG A 564 22.63 4.75 -9.78
CA ARG A 564 23.80 3.91 -10.06
C ARG A 564 23.62 3.17 -11.39
N ILE A 565 22.51 2.47 -11.57
CA ILE A 565 22.20 1.75 -12.80
C ILE A 565 22.26 2.70 -14.00
N SER A 566 21.59 3.85 -13.92
CA SER A 566 21.58 4.85 -15.01
C SER A 566 22.98 5.33 -15.40
N LYS A 567 23.85 5.59 -14.42
CA LYS A 567 25.23 6.05 -14.68
C LYS A 567 26.03 5.03 -15.48
N TYR A 568 25.86 3.73 -15.19
CA TYR A 568 26.65 2.67 -15.80
C TYR A 568 26.07 2.18 -17.14
N THR A 569 24.79 2.39 -17.41
CA THR A 569 24.17 2.02 -18.70
C THR A 569 24.23 3.14 -19.74
N GLN A 570 24.22 4.42 -19.35
CA GLN A 570 24.46 5.55 -20.26
C GLN A 570 25.82 5.45 -20.98
N GLY A 571 26.85 4.96 -20.30
CA GLY A 571 28.19 4.80 -20.86
C GLY A 571 28.26 3.81 -22.02
N GLN A 572 27.36 2.81 -22.07
CA GLN A 572 27.33 1.79 -23.12
C GLN A 572 26.57 2.24 -24.38
N ALA A 573 25.52 3.06 -24.23
CA ALA A 573 24.79 3.63 -25.37
C ALA A 573 25.65 4.61 -26.19
N ALA A 574 26.55 5.34 -25.52
CA ALA A 574 27.48 6.28 -26.16
C ALA A 574 28.69 5.59 -26.84
N THR A 575 29.08 4.38 -26.39
CA THR A 575 30.13 3.60 -27.05
C THR A 575 29.62 2.85 -28.27
N GLY A 576 28.37 2.35 -28.26
CA GLY A 576 27.76 1.68 -29.42
C GLY A 576 27.46 2.60 -30.62
N THR A 577 27.49 3.92 -30.44
CA THR A 577 27.35 4.90 -31.53
C THR A 577 28.69 5.33 -32.14
N ARG A 578 29.82 4.89 -31.57
CA ARG A 578 31.17 5.35 -31.98
C ARG A 578 31.91 4.37 -32.89
N GLU A 579 31.41 3.13 -33.06
CA GLU A 579 32.03 2.12 -33.94
C GLU A 579 31.43 2.04 -35.35
N ASP A 580 30.30 2.70 -35.64
CA ASP A 580 29.63 2.67 -36.96
C ASP A 580 29.90 3.91 -37.84
N VAL A 581 31.05 4.56 -37.69
CA VAL A 581 31.55 5.54 -38.68
C VAL A 581 33.03 5.31 -38.94
N THR A 582 33.34 4.21 -39.62
CA THR A 582 34.53 4.14 -40.48
C THR A 582 34.07 3.77 -41.87
N VAL A 583 34.02 4.80 -42.70
CA VAL A 583 33.88 4.75 -44.15
C VAL A 583 35.03 3.93 -44.73
N THR A 584 34.69 2.89 -45.49
CA THR A 584 35.32 2.57 -46.78
C THR A 584 34.27 1.99 -47.70
#